data_AF-A0A7C1Y796-F1
#
_entry.id   AF-A0A7C1Y796-F1
#
_cell.length_a   1.000
_cell.length_b   1.000
_cell.length_c   1.000
_cell.angle_alpha   90.00
_cell.angle_beta   90.00
_cell.angle_gamma   90.00
#
_symmetry.space_group_name_H-M   'P 1'
#
loop_
_entity.id
_entity.type
_entity.pdbx_description
1 polymer ?
#
loop_
_entity_poly.entity_id
_entity_poly.type
_entity_poly.pdbx_seq_one_letter_code
_entity_poly.pdbx_strand_id
1 'polypeptide(L)' 'MTGAPRAFRKMHGLGNDFVIFDGRADRLDLTAAQVRHIADRSFGIGCDQIITL' A
#
# COMPACT_ATOMS: atom_id res chain seq x y z
N MET A 1 -9.15 14.12 -5.53
CA MET A 1 -9.20 12.64 -5.57
C MET A 1 -9.91 12.17 -4.31
N THR A 2 -11.22 12.01 -4.35
CA THR A 2 -11.98 11.49 -3.21
C THR A 2 -12.40 10.05 -3.56
N GLY A 3 -11.43 9.14 -3.47
CA GLY A 3 -11.70 7.70 -3.57
C GLY A 3 -12.22 7.20 -2.22
N ALA A 4 -13.15 6.25 -2.23
CA ALA A 4 -13.60 5.60 -1.01
C ALA A 4 -12.40 4.94 -0.27
N PRO A 5 -12.41 4.91 1.07
CA PRO A 5 -11.34 4.27 1.83
C PRO A 5 -11.21 2.80 1.44
N ARG A 6 -9.99 2.36 1.15
CA ARG A 6 -9.67 0.99 0.73
C ARG A 6 -8.94 0.25 1.85
N ALA A 7 -9.42 -0.94 2.18
CA ALA A 7 -8.79 -1.78 3.21
C ALA A 7 -7.43 -2.30 2.73
N PHE A 8 -6.51 -2.48 3.67
CA PHE A 8 -5.19 -3.06 3.43
C PHE A 8 -4.78 -3.97 4.59
N ARG A 9 -3.79 -4.81 4.36
CA ARG A 9 -3.10 -5.59 5.41
C ARG A 9 -1.66 -5.11 5.51
N LYS A 10 -1.19 -4.82 6.73
CA LYS A 10 0.22 -4.56 7.01
C LYS A 10 0.83 -5.79 7.65
N MET A 11 1.92 -6.27 7.08
CA MET A 11 2.62 -7.48 7.51
C MET A 11 4.12 -7.22 7.49
N HIS A 12 4.89 -8.04 8.20
CA HIS A 12 6.35 -7.97 8.18
C HIS A 12 6.97 -9.36 8.29
N GLY A 13 8.21 -9.49 7.84
CA GLY A 13 8.98 -10.73 7.93
C GLY A 13 10.46 -10.46 7.71
N LEU A 14 11.32 -11.05 8.56
CA LEU A 14 12.79 -10.90 8.46
C LEU A 14 13.29 -9.45 8.33
N GLY A 15 12.60 -8.50 8.97
CA GLY A 15 12.97 -7.08 8.94
C GLY A 15 12.43 -6.28 7.75
N ASN A 16 11.71 -6.90 6.83
CA ASN A 16 11.03 -6.24 5.72
C ASN A 16 9.53 -6.08 6.04
N ASP A 17 8.97 -4.88 5.85
CA ASP A 17 7.54 -4.63 6.01
C ASP A 17 6.81 -4.38 4.68
N PHE A 18 5.59 -4.93 4.59
CA PHE A 18 4.79 -4.91 3.37
C PHE A 18 3.35 -4.48 3.65
N VAL A 19 2.81 -3.71 2.71
CA VAL A 19 1.39 -3.35 2.65
C VAL A 19 0.75 -4.09 1.49
N ILE A 20 -0.35 -4.79 1.76
CA ILE A 20 -1.07 -5.61 0.78
C ILE A 20 -2.46 -5.00 0.54
N PHE A 21 -2.77 -4.74 -0.73
CA PHE A 21 -4.11 -4.38 -1.19
C PHE A 21 -4.72 -5.54 -1.99
N ASP A 22 -5.99 -5.83 -1.75
CA ASP A 22 -6.74 -6.77 -2.59
C ASP A 22 -7.28 -6.03 -3.82
N GLY A 23 -6.74 -6.34 -4.99
CA GLY A 23 -7.10 -5.74 -6.28
C GLY A 23 -7.92 -6.68 -7.17
N ARG A 24 -8.29 -7.88 -6.69
CA ARG A 24 -8.93 -8.92 -7.53
C ARG A 24 -10.31 -8.53 -8.05
N ALA A 25 -11.10 -7.82 -7.22
CA ALA A 25 -12.43 -7.35 -7.59
C ALA A 25 -12.42 -5.96 -8.24
N ASP A 26 -11.47 -5.10 -7.83
CA ASP A 26 -11.32 -3.74 -8.34
C ASP A 26 -9.83 -3.41 -8.41
N ARG A 27 -9.29 -3.44 -9.63
CA ARG A 27 -7.86 -3.30 -9.91
C ARG A 27 -7.33 -1.99 -9.35
N LEU A 28 -6.22 -2.08 -8.61
CA LEU A 28 -5.58 -0.92 -8.01
C LEU A 28 -4.34 -0.51 -8.79
N ASP A 29 -4.49 0.46 -9.69
CA ASP A 29 -3.38 1.05 -10.43
C ASP A 29 -2.80 2.23 -9.67
N LEU A 30 -1.70 1.99 -8.94
CA LEU A 30 -0.99 3.04 -8.21
C LEU A 30 0.07 3.70 -9.09
N THR A 31 0.05 5.04 -9.10
CA THR A 31 1.17 5.82 -9.64
C THR A 31 2.38 5.73 -8.71
N ALA A 32 3.58 5.97 -9.24
CA ALA A 32 4.80 6.00 -8.43
C ALA A 32 4.77 7.07 -7.32
N ALA A 33 4.01 8.16 -7.50
CA ALA A 33 3.82 9.17 -6.45
C ALA A 33 2.96 8.64 -5.30
N GLN A 34 1.88 7.92 -5.60
CA GLN A 34 1.03 7.28 -4.59
C GLN A 34 1.79 6.18 -3.85
N VAL A 35 2.56 5.35 -4.56
CA VAL A 35 3.43 4.33 -3.94
C VAL A 35 4.39 4.96 -2.92
N ARG A 36 5.09 6.04 -3.31
CA ARG A 36 6.00 6.76 -2.40
C ARG A 36 5.28 7.32 -1.18
N HIS A 37 4.11 7.93 -1.39
CA HIS A 37 3.34 8.49 -0.29
C HIS A 37 2.84 7.41 0.68
N ILE A 38 2.40 6.25 0.18
CA ILE A 38 2.00 5.12 1.02
C ILE A 38 3.19 4.58 1.82
N ALA A 39 4.36 4.47 1.19
CA ALA A 39 5.58 3.96 1.81
C ALA A 39 6.23 4.93 2.81
N ASP A 40 5.86 6.22 2.79
CA ASP A 40 6.36 7.22 3.71
C ASP A 40 6.00 6.87 5.17
N ARG A 41 6.99 6.90 6.07
CA ARG A 41 6.82 6.50 7.49
C ARG A 41 6.30 7.62 8.39
N SER A 42 6.34 8.86 7.93
CA SER A 42 5.91 10.05 8.68
C SER A 42 4.49 10.48 8.33
N PHE A 43 4.11 10.34 7.07
CA PHE A 43 2.84 10.82 6.52
C PHE A 43 2.00 9.72 5.86
N GLY A 44 2.58 8.54 5.63
CA GLY A 44 1.93 7.39 5.01
C GLY A 44 1.71 6.21 5.97
N ILE A 45 1.53 5.02 5.39
CA ILE A 45 1.41 3.77 6.17
C ILE A 45 2.80 3.32 6.66
N GLY A 46 3.85 3.62 5.89
CA GLY A 46 5.23 3.21 6.16
C GLY A 46 5.46 1.74 5.82
N CYS A 47 6.17 1.46 4.74
CA CYS A 47 6.58 0.11 4.37
C CYS A 47 7.73 0.10 3.37
N ASP A 48 8.46 -1.01 3.31
CA ASP A 48 9.50 -1.24 2.32
C ASP A 48 8.90 -1.68 0.97
N GLN A 49 7.76 -2.38 0.98
CA GLN A 49 7.12 -2.93 -0.22
C GLN A 49 5.59 -2.80 -0.23
N ILE A 50 5.02 -2.64 -1.43
CA ILE A 50 3.57 -2.68 -1.67
C ILE A 50 3.26 -3.85 -2.60
N ILE A 51 2.26 -4.64 -2.24
CA ILE A 51 1.79 -5.81 -2.98
C ILE A 51 0.31 -5.60 -3.33
N THR A 52 -0.05 -5.86 -4.58
CA THR A 52 -1.43 -5.91 -5.06
C THR A 52 -1.78 -7.32 -5.49
N LEU A 53 -2.87 -7.88 -4.95
CA LEU A 53 -3.41 -9.20 -5.35
C LEU A 53 -4.37 -9.10 -6.53
#